data_AF-E4XI23-F1
#
_entry.id   AF-E4XI23-F1
#
_cell.length_a   1.000
_cell.length_b   1.000
_cell.length_c   1.000
_cell.angle_alpha   90.00
_cell.angle_beta   90.00
_cell.angle_gamma   90.00
#
_symmetry.space_group_name_H-M   'P 1'
#
loop_
_entity.id
_entity.type
_entity.pdbx_description
1 polymer ?
#
loop_
_entity_poly.entity_id
_entity_poly.type
_entity_poly.pdbx_seq_one_letter_code
_entity_poly.pdbx_strand_id
1 'polypeptide(L)'
;MVKCTATTEDEAEIVQLALAKMLKCVRSVNDSLQNITGYSGAIFHLGKLIKFGQVEIESKRSRVRVSMRTITRYLFLYQESILVCKKQENGNYSFKLELPLESLKINEEKTKMNRFSLMSNGGRYLMISVINREKKMSWISQIKRALLNLDSLEMEKEDTYRQPARRELIV
;
A
#
# COMPACT_ATOMS: atom_id res chain seq x y z
N MET A 1 -16.94 -24.03 -14.48
CA MET A 1 -18.30 -24.54 -14.76
C MET A 1 -18.80 -25.19 -13.49
N VAL A 2 -19.83 -24.61 -12.84
CA VAL A 2 -20.47 -25.24 -11.68
C VAL A 2 -21.16 -26.50 -12.20
N LYS A 3 -20.84 -27.66 -11.62
CA LYS A 3 -21.64 -28.87 -11.84
C LYS A 3 -22.91 -28.68 -10.98
N CYS A 4 -23.91 -28.03 -11.55
CA CYS A 4 -25.14 -27.66 -10.84
C CYS A 4 -25.99 -28.92 -10.54
N THR A 5 -26.46 -29.02 -9.30
CA THR A 5 -27.55 -29.91 -8.88
C THR A 5 -28.87 -29.13 -8.69
N ALA A 6 -28.92 -27.87 -9.15
CA ALA A 6 -30.09 -27.00 -9.02
C ALA A 6 -31.22 -27.49 -9.92
N THR A 7 -32.44 -27.50 -9.38
CA THR A 7 -33.63 -28.03 -10.08
C THR A 7 -34.52 -26.93 -10.66
N THR A 8 -34.29 -25.67 -10.27
CA THR A 8 -35.02 -24.48 -10.73
C THR A 8 -34.08 -23.31 -11.07
N GLU A 9 -34.55 -22.34 -11.85
CA GLU A 9 -33.77 -21.15 -12.24
C GLU A 9 -33.41 -20.27 -11.02
N ASP A 10 -34.35 -20.10 -10.07
CA ASP A 10 -34.12 -19.33 -8.84
C ASP A 10 -33.01 -19.95 -7.97
N GLU A 11 -32.97 -21.28 -7.85
CA GLU A 11 -31.90 -21.99 -7.14
C GLU A 11 -30.54 -21.81 -7.83
N ALA A 12 -30.52 -21.80 -9.17
CA ALA A 12 -29.30 -21.61 -9.94
C ALA A 12 -28.71 -20.20 -9.74
N GLU A 13 -29.55 -19.15 -9.70
CA GLU A 13 -29.12 -17.79 -9.43
C GLU A 13 -28.54 -17.63 -8.02
N ILE A 14 -29.22 -18.19 -7.01
CA ILE A 14 -28.74 -18.15 -5.61
C ILE A 14 -27.37 -18.83 -5.47
N VAL A 15 -27.19 -19.99 -6.10
CA VAL A 15 -25.91 -20.72 -6.08
C VAL A 15 -24.80 -19.95 -6.78
N GLN A 16 -25.08 -19.32 -7.92
CA GLN A 16 -24.10 -18.48 -8.62
C GLN A 16 -23.72 -17.25 -7.78
N LEU A 17 -24.69 -16.60 -7.13
CA LEU A 17 -24.45 -15.48 -6.24
C LEU A 17 -23.60 -15.88 -5.02
N ALA A 18 -23.92 -17.01 -4.38
CA ALA A 18 -23.16 -17.55 -3.26
C ALA A 18 -21.71 -17.86 -3.66
N LEU A 19 -21.51 -18.48 -4.83
CA LEU A 19 -20.19 -18.75 -5.39
C LEU A 19 -19.41 -17.46 -5.66
N ALA A 20 -20.03 -16.46 -6.29
CA ALA A 20 -19.40 -15.18 -6.55
C ALA A 20 -18.97 -14.49 -5.24
N LYS A 21 -19.80 -14.57 -4.20
CA LYS A 21 -19.46 -14.05 -2.87
C LYS A 21 -18.31 -14.83 -2.22
N MET A 22 -18.32 -16.16 -2.24
CA MET A 22 -17.24 -16.98 -1.68
C MET A 22 -15.92 -16.75 -2.42
N LEU A 23 -15.94 -16.67 -3.75
CA LEU A 23 -14.75 -16.33 -4.55
C LEU A 23 -14.19 -14.95 -4.19
N LYS A 24 -15.07 -13.97 -3.95
CA LYS A 24 -14.66 -12.64 -3.48
C LYS A 24 -14.01 -12.70 -2.10
N CYS A 25 -14.54 -13.48 -1.16
CA CYS A 25 -13.95 -13.69 0.16
C CYS A 25 -12.57 -14.34 0.07
N VAL A 26 -12.43 -15.44 -0.67
CA VAL A 26 -11.15 -16.14 -0.85
C VAL A 26 -10.11 -15.23 -1.50
N ARG A 27 -10.48 -14.46 -2.53
CA ARG A 27 -9.58 -13.46 -3.13
C ARG A 27 -9.17 -12.40 -2.12
N SER A 28 -10.09 -11.89 -1.30
CA SER A 28 -9.78 -10.90 -0.26
C SER A 28 -8.82 -11.43 0.81
N VAL A 29 -8.97 -12.69 1.21
CA VAL A 29 -8.04 -13.35 2.15
C VAL A 29 -6.68 -13.55 1.47
N ASN A 30 -6.66 -14.03 0.23
CA ASN A 30 -5.44 -14.21 -0.55
C ASN A 30 -4.69 -12.89 -0.81
N ASP A 31 -5.42 -11.80 -1.05
CA ASP A 31 -4.85 -10.45 -1.19
C ASP A 31 -4.26 -9.95 0.13
N SER A 32 -4.77 -10.43 1.26
CA SER A 32 -4.22 -10.16 2.60
C SER A 32 -3.01 -11.06 2.92
N LEU A 33 -2.89 -12.21 2.24
CA LEU A 33 -1.79 -13.18 2.32
C LEU A 33 -0.65 -12.91 1.32
N GLN A 34 -0.63 -11.76 0.65
CA GLN A 34 0.42 -11.43 -0.32
C GLN A 34 1.81 -11.58 0.31
N ASN A 35 2.52 -12.63 -0.08
CA ASN A 35 3.77 -13.01 0.56
C ASN A 35 4.92 -12.14 0.03
N ILE A 36 5.36 -11.20 0.88
CA ILE A 36 6.53 -10.37 0.62
C ILE A 36 7.77 -11.13 1.10
N THR A 37 8.62 -11.50 0.15
CA THR A 37 9.89 -12.20 0.36
C THR A 37 11.06 -11.22 0.40
N GLY A 38 12.07 -11.50 1.23
CA GLY A 38 13.31 -10.71 1.31
C GLY A 38 13.19 -9.37 2.04
N TYR A 39 12.07 -9.12 2.72
CA TYR A 39 11.97 -8.03 3.68
C TYR A 39 12.56 -8.50 5.02
N SER A 40 13.55 -7.78 5.54
CA SER A 40 14.27 -8.16 6.77
C SER A 40 13.54 -7.73 8.05
N GLY A 41 12.65 -6.74 7.97
CA GLY A 41 11.82 -6.32 9.08
C GLY A 41 10.62 -7.25 9.28
N ALA A 42 9.90 -7.07 10.39
CA ALA A 42 8.65 -7.78 10.59
C ALA A 42 7.48 -7.00 10.00
N ILE A 43 6.77 -7.60 9.05
CA ILE A 43 5.63 -6.94 8.35
C ILE A 43 4.57 -6.45 9.33
N PHE A 44 4.37 -7.15 10.46
CA PHE A 44 3.39 -6.74 11.46
C PHE A 44 3.71 -5.39 12.13
N HIS A 45 4.99 -4.99 12.19
CA HIS A 45 5.38 -3.67 12.70
C HIS A 45 5.00 -2.54 11.74
N LEU A 46 4.76 -2.83 10.47
CA LEU A 46 4.32 -1.82 9.51
C LEU A 46 2.86 -1.39 9.72
N GLY A 47 2.12 -2.14 10.54
CA GLY A 47 0.70 -1.95 10.78
C GLY A 47 -0.17 -2.52 9.65
N LYS A 48 -1.40 -2.03 9.56
CA LYS A 48 -2.39 -2.47 8.57
C LYS A 48 -2.00 -2.05 7.15
N LEU A 49 -2.15 -2.97 6.20
CA LEU A 49 -2.07 -2.64 4.78
C LEU A 49 -3.27 -1.77 4.37
N ILE A 50 -3.00 -0.54 3.91
CA ILE A 50 -4.00 0.45 3.52
C ILE A 50 -4.32 0.30 2.03
N LYS A 51 -3.30 0.16 1.18
CA LYS A 51 -3.46 0.06 -0.26
C LYS A 51 -2.30 -0.69 -0.89
N PHE A 52 -2.58 -1.57 -1.83
CA PHE A 52 -1.56 -2.16 -2.69
C PHE A 52 -1.93 -1.99 -4.16
N GLY A 53 -0.93 -2.05 -5.05
CA GLY A 53 -1.19 -2.05 -6.48
C GLY A 53 0.05 -1.90 -7.35
N GLN A 54 -0.10 -2.28 -8.61
CA GLN A 54 0.93 -2.15 -9.64
C GLN A 54 1.10 -0.68 -10.02
N VAL A 55 2.35 -0.26 -10.17
CA VAL A 55 2.75 1.07 -10.62
C VAL A 55 3.98 0.97 -11.53
N GLU A 56 4.26 2.06 -12.22
CA GLU A 56 5.46 2.25 -13.00
C GLU A 56 6.39 3.24 -12.29
N ILE A 57 7.65 2.90 -12.07
CA ILE A 57 8.63 3.75 -11.39
C ILE A 57 9.75 4.13 -12.36
N GLU A 58 10.03 5.43 -12.50
CA GLU A 58 11.22 5.87 -13.26
C GLU A 58 12.45 5.74 -12.37
N SER A 59 13.47 5.02 -12.85
CA SER A 59 14.77 4.89 -12.16
C SER A 59 15.88 5.51 -13.01
N LYS A 60 16.69 6.38 -12.40
CA LYS A 60 17.90 6.93 -13.04
C LYS A 60 18.97 5.83 -13.08
N ARG A 61 19.46 5.47 -14.26
CA ARG A 61 20.65 4.61 -14.38
C ARG A 61 21.87 5.36 -13.85
N SER A 62 22.68 4.69 -13.05
CA SER A 62 23.94 5.24 -12.57
C SER A 62 24.92 5.46 -13.73
N ARG A 63 25.44 6.68 -13.79
CA ARG A 63 26.75 7.12 -14.31
C ARG A 63 27.11 7.03 -15.80
N VAL A 64 26.36 6.40 -16.71
CA VAL A 64 26.67 6.50 -18.16
C VAL A 64 25.40 6.50 -19.04
N ARG A 65 25.14 7.63 -19.71
CA ARG A 65 24.17 7.90 -20.80
C ARG A 65 22.67 7.50 -20.63
N VAL A 66 21.88 8.50 -20.23
CA VAL A 66 20.59 9.01 -20.78
C VAL A 66 19.54 8.02 -21.33
N SER A 67 19.09 7.06 -20.52
CA SER A 67 17.74 6.49 -20.71
C SER A 67 17.11 6.31 -19.33
N MET A 68 16.13 7.17 -19.02
CA MET A 68 15.20 6.94 -17.91
C MET A 68 14.41 5.69 -18.26
N ARG A 69 14.58 4.60 -17.50
CA ARG A 69 13.77 3.40 -17.69
C ARG A 69 12.65 3.40 -16.68
N THR A 70 11.44 3.24 -17.20
CA THR A 70 10.27 2.91 -16.42
C THR A 70 10.30 1.43 -16.09
N ILE A 71 10.11 1.08 -14.83
CA ILE A 71 10.05 -0.30 -14.35
C ILE A 71 8.72 -0.55 -13.65
N THR A 72 8.09 -1.68 -13.97
CA THR A 72 6.88 -2.11 -13.27
C THR A 72 7.23 -2.63 -11.88
N ARG A 73 6.54 -2.10 -10.86
CA ARG A 73 6.66 -2.49 -9.45
C ARG A 73 5.28 -2.56 -8.81
N TYR A 74 5.22 -3.10 -7.60
CA TYR A 74 4.04 -3.04 -6.75
C TYR A 74 4.37 -2.19 -5.53
N LEU A 75 3.47 -1.26 -5.20
CA LEU A 75 3.51 -0.53 -3.94
C LEU A 75 2.60 -1.20 -2.93
N PHE A 76 3.07 -1.25 -1.70
CA PHE A 76 2.31 -1.67 -0.52
C PHE A 76 2.39 -0.53 0.49
N LEU A 77 1.30 0.24 0.62
CA LEU A 77 1.17 1.29 1.61
C LEU A 77 0.62 0.68 2.90
N TYR A 78 1.47 0.64 3.92
CA TYR A 78 1.12 0.32 5.29
C TYR A 78 0.95 1.61 6.11
N GLN A 79 0.60 1.46 7.39
CA GLN A 79 0.45 2.60 8.30
C GLN A 79 1.79 3.28 8.60
N GLU A 80 2.88 2.52 8.68
CA GLU A 80 4.20 3.06 9.03
C GLU A 80 5.14 3.24 7.83
N SER A 81 4.94 2.50 6.73
CA SER A 81 5.85 2.56 5.57
C SER A 81 5.21 2.19 4.25
N ILE A 82 5.83 2.61 3.15
CA ILE A 82 5.56 2.10 1.80
C ILE A 82 6.65 1.11 1.40
N LEU A 83 6.26 -0.12 1.06
CA LEU A 83 7.17 -1.09 0.43
C LEU A 83 7.02 -1.07 -1.08
N VAL A 84 8.15 -1.12 -1.78
CA VAL A 84 8.26 -1.30 -3.21
C VAL A 84 8.74 -2.71 -3.48
N CYS A 85 7.96 -3.47 -4.24
CA CYS A 85 8.26 -4.87 -4.54
C CYS A 85 8.25 -5.16 -6.05
N LYS A 86 8.96 -6.20 -6.46
CA LYS A 86 8.86 -6.82 -7.79
C LYS A 86 7.96 -8.04 -7.70
N LYS A 87 6.93 -8.14 -8.53
CA LYS A 87 6.12 -9.36 -8.65
C LYS A 87 6.94 -10.47 -9.31
N GLN A 88 6.86 -11.67 -8.75
CA GLN A 88 7.50 -12.89 -9.23
C GLN A 88 6.48 -13.74 -10.00
N GLU A 89 6.98 -14.71 -10.78
CA GLU A 89 6.13 -15.59 -11.59
C GLU A 89 5.24 -16.50 -10.73
N ASN A 90 5.73 -16.92 -9.56
CA ASN A 90 4.96 -17.68 -8.58
C ASN A 90 3.88 -16.87 -7.84
N GLY A 91 3.69 -15.59 -8.19
CA GLY A 91 2.72 -14.71 -7.54
C GLY A 91 3.24 -13.99 -6.30
N ASN A 92 4.41 -14.35 -5.77
CA ASN A 92 5.01 -13.68 -4.61
C ASN A 92 5.60 -12.33 -4.98
N TYR A 93 5.90 -11.53 -3.96
CA TYR A 93 6.49 -10.20 -4.13
C TYR A 93 7.88 -10.20 -3.52
N SER A 94 8.90 -9.84 -4.29
CA SER A 94 10.25 -9.65 -3.75
C SER A 94 10.48 -8.19 -3.40
N PHE A 95 10.81 -7.95 -2.14
CA PHE A 95 11.16 -6.64 -1.61
C PHE A 95 12.30 -6.00 -2.41
N LYS A 96 12.23 -4.67 -2.58
CA LYS A 96 13.27 -3.85 -3.23
C LYS A 96 13.64 -2.62 -2.44
N LEU A 97 12.66 -1.96 -1.86
CA LEU A 97 12.85 -0.69 -1.19
C LEU A 97 11.72 -0.44 -0.20
N GLU A 98 12.08 0.15 0.93
CA GLU A 98 11.16 0.69 1.93
C GLU A 98 11.28 2.21 1.97
N LEU A 99 10.14 2.87 2.15
CA LEU A 99 10.01 4.31 2.34
C LEU A 99 9.20 4.56 3.63
N PRO A 100 9.85 4.85 4.76
CA PRO A 100 9.18 5.17 6.01
C PRO A 100 8.31 6.43 5.89
N LEU A 101 7.06 6.36 6.37
CA LEU A 101 6.11 7.48 6.25
C LEU A 101 6.57 8.73 7.00
N GLU A 102 7.19 8.55 8.16
CA GLU A 102 7.78 9.64 8.98
C GLU A 102 8.70 10.56 8.15
N SER A 103 9.43 10.00 7.19
CA SER A 103 10.37 10.74 6.34
C SER A 103 9.83 11.04 4.93
N LEU A 104 8.58 10.66 4.65
CA LEU A 104 8.03 10.62 3.31
C LEU A 104 7.35 11.94 2.94
N LYS A 105 7.79 12.51 1.82
CA LYS A 105 7.15 13.64 1.16
C LYS A 105 6.52 13.19 -0.14
N ILE A 106 5.27 13.57 -0.35
CA ILE A 106 4.53 13.32 -1.58
C ILE A 106 4.32 14.63 -2.35
N ASN A 107 4.53 14.59 -3.66
CA ASN A 107 4.24 15.71 -4.55
C ASN A 107 3.43 15.26 -5.77
N GLU A 108 2.39 16.02 -6.10
CA GLU A 108 1.56 15.76 -7.27
C GLU A 108 2.18 16.39 -8.52
N GLU A 109 2.35 15.63 -9.59
CA GLU A 109 2.76 16.20 -10.87
C GLU A 109 1.54 16.87 -11.53
N LYS A 110 1.58 18.20 -11.65
CA LYS A 110 0.48 19.01 -12.22
C LYS A 110 0.39 18.90 -13.75
N THR A 111 1.52 18.65 -14.41
CA THR A 111 1.62 18.57 -15.88
C THR A 111 1.11 17.24 -16.43
N LYS A 112 1.32 16.13 -15.71
CA LYS A 112 0.88 14.79 -16.13
C LYS A 112 -0.21 14.25 -15.21
N MET A 113 -1.35 13.93 -15.80
CA MET A 113 -2.55 13.50 -15.07
C MET A 113 -2.41 12.15 -14.36
N ASN A 114 -1.38 11.36 -14.67
CA ASN A 114 -1.20 10.01 -14.17
C ASN A 114 0.07 9.82 -13.35
N ARG A 115 0.72 10.91 -12.90
CA ARG A 115 2.00 10.87 -12.19
C ARG A 115 2.01 11.62 -10.87
N PHE A 116 2.83 11.12 -9.96
CA PHE A 116 3.18 11.75 -8.69
C PHE A 116 4.57 11.28 -8.25
N SER A 117 5.20 11.98 -7.32
CA SER A 117 6.53 11.62 -6.82
C SER A 117 6.54 11.40 -5.32
N LEU A 118 7.34 10.43 -4.89
CA LEU A 118 7.64 10.14 -3.50
C LEU A 118 9.12 10.45 -3.23
N MET A 119 9.37 11.17 -2.14
CA MET A 119 10.71 11.53 -1.71
C MET A 119 10.88 11.15 -0.24
N SER A 120 11.92 10.40 0.10
CA SER A 120 12.34 10.20 1.49
C SER A 120 13.46 11.17 1.85
N ASN A 121 13.56 11.55 3.13
CA ASN A 121 14.63 12.42 3.64
C ASN A 121 16.05 11.94 3.29
N GLY A 122 16.25 10.64 3.01
CA GLY A 122 17.53 10.10 2.53
C GLY A 122 17.87 10.38 1.05
N GLY A 123 17.22 11.35 0.42
CA GLY A 123 17.49 11.75 -0.98
C GLY A 123 16.96 10.78 -2.05
N ARG A 124 16.19 9.77 -1.65
CA ARG A 124 15.57 8.83 -2.59
C ARG A 124 14.33 9.46 -3.21
N TYR A 125 14.39 9.71 -4.51
CA TYR A 125 13.30 10.25 -5.31
C TYR A 125 12.76 9.17 -6.25
N LEU A 126 11.47 8.86 -6.12
CA LEU A 126 10.76 7.96 -7.02
C LEU A 126 9.67 8.74 -7.76
N MET A 127 9.75 8.73 -9.08
CA MET A 127 8.66 9.21 -9.92
C MET A 127 7.76 8.04 -10.28
N ILE A 128 6.49 8.13 -9.93
CA ILE A 128 5.51 7.06 -10.09
C ILE A 128 4.49 7.46 -11.15
N SER A 129 4.30 6.57 -12.11
CA SER A 129 3.22 6.61 -13.11
C SER A 129 2.19 5.51 -12.80
N VAL A 130 0.92 5.83 -13.00
CA VAL A 130 -0.19 4.88 -12.90
C VAL A 130 -1.06 4.94 -14.15
N ILE A 131 -2.01 4.01 -14.27
CA ILE A 131 -2.80 3.86 -15.50
C ILE A 131 -3.70 5.06 -15.82
N ASN A 132 -4.25 5.74 -14.80
CA ASN A 132 -5.17 6.86 -14.99
C ASN A 132 -5.17 7.85 -13.81
N ARG A 133 -5.86 8.98 -14.00
CA ARG A 133 -5.98 10.04 -12.99
C ARG A 133 -6.67 9.59 -11.71
N GLU A 134 -7.70 8.76 -11.80
CA GLU A 134 -8.44 8.28 -10.63
C GLU A 134 -7.55 7.45 -9.70
N LYS A 135 -6.73 6.55 -10.27
CA LYS A 135 -5.75 5.77 -9.52
C LYS A 135 -4.69 6.67 -8.91
N LYS A 136 -4.23 7.71 -9.63
CA LYS A 136 -3.30 8.72 -9.10
C LYS A 136 -3.90 9.40 -7.87
N MET A 137 -5.12 9.95 -7.99
CA MET A 137 -5.80 10.63 -6.89
C MET A 137 -6.07 9.69 -5.72
N SER A 138 -6.44 8.44 -5.99
CA SER A 138 -6.62 7.42 -4.96
C SER A 138 -5.32 7.13 -4.19
N TRP A 139 -4.18 7.01 -4.88
CA TRP A 139 -2.88 6.84 -4.22
C TRP A 139 -2.52 8.07 -3.40
N ILE A 140 -2.60 9.28 -3.97
CA ILE A 140 -2.27 10.52 -3.27
C ILE A 140 -3.14 10.70 -2.02
N SER A 141 -4.45 10.48 -2.14
CA SER A 141 -5.38 10.61 -1.01
C SER A 141 -5.06 9.64 0.11
N GLN A 142 -4.81 8.36 -0.21
CA GLN A 142 -4.50 7.34 0.80
C GLN A 142 -3.16 7.60 1.48
N ILE A 143 -2.13 8.03 0.72
CA ILE A 143 -0.83 8.38 1.29
C ILE A 143 -0.96 9.61 2.20
N LYS A 144 -1.64 10.68 1.76
CA LYS A 144 -1.87 11.87 2.59
C LYS A 144 -2.63 11.54 3.87
N ARG A 145 -3.67 10.70 3.78
CA ARG A 145 -4.42 10.26 4.96
C ARG A 145 -3.54 9.45 5.92
N ALA A 146 -2.68 8.57 5.40
CA ALA A 146 -1.75 7.81 6.22
C ALA A 146 -0.74 8.72 6.94
N LEU A 147 -0.20 9.73 6.26
CA LEU A 147 0.69 10.74 6.86
C LEU A 147 -0.02 11.53 7.97
N LEU A 148 -1.23 12.04 7.72
CA LEU A 148 -2.00 12.78 8.74
C LEU A 148 -2.32 11.93 9.98
N ASN A 149 -2.62 10.65 9.78
CA ASN A 149 -2.87 9.73 10.88
C ASN A 149 -1.59 9.47 11.70
N LEU A 150 -0.43 9.43 11.06
CA LEU A 150 0.86 9.28 11.75
C LEU A 150 1.12 10.50 12.64
N ASP A 151 0.97 11.71 12.10
CA ASP A 151 1.14 12.96 12.85
C ASP A 151 0.19 13.03 14.06
N SER A 152 -1.06 12.62 13.88
CA SER A 152 -2.06 12.62 14.97
C SER A 152 -1.69 11.67 16.10
N LEU A 153 -1.16 10.49 15.77
CA LEU A 153 -0.70 9.50 16.76
C LEU A 153 0.56 9.96 17.49
N GLU A 154 1.44 10.74 16.83
CA GLU A 154 2.60 11.35 17.49
C GLU A 154 2.17 12.41 18.50
N MET A 155 1.18 13.26 18.15
CA MET A 155 0.62 14.24 19.08
C MET A 155 -0.02 13.59 20.31
N GLU A 156 -0.83 12.55 20.14
CA GLU A 156 -1.46 11.82 21.27
C GLU A 156 -0.44 11.20 22.22
N LYS A 157 0.66 10.65 21.68
CA LYS A 157 1.77 10.15 22.49
C LYS A 157 2.40 11.27 23.30
N GLU A 158 2.69 12.41 22.66
CA GLU A 158 3.31 13.55 23.32
C GLU A 158 2.43 14.13 24.44
N ASP A 159 1.12 14.20 24.24
CA ASP A 159 0.15 14.60 25.25
C ASP A 159 0.07 13.59 26.42
N THR A 160 0.16 12.29 26.13
CA THR A 160 0.19 11.24 27.16
C THR A 160 1.46 11.35 28.02
N TYR A 161 2.61 11.66 27.44
CA TYR A 161 3.85 11.89 28.20
C TYR A 161 3.82 13.19 29.02
N ARG A 162 3.05 14.20 28.60
CA ARG A 162 2.92 15.48 29.31
C ARG A 162 1.90 15.46 30.45
N GLN A 163 1.08 14.43 30.60
CA GLN A 163 0.24 14.26 31.79
C GLN A 163 1.08 13.68 32.94
N PRO A 164 1.47 14.46 33.97
CA PRO A 164 2.10 13.87 35.13
C PRO A 164 1.09 12.93 35.78
N ALA A 165 1.52 11.69 36.07
CA ALA A 165 0.74 10.73 36.82
C ALA A 165 0.17 11.43 38.07
N ARG A 166 -1.13 11.75 38.05
CA ARG A 166 -1.86 12.13 39.26
C ARG A 166 -1.73 10.94 40.18
N ARG A 167 -0.77 11.01 41.11
CA ARG A 167 -0.74 10.18 42.29
C ARG A 167 -2.09 10.42 42.97
N GLU A 168 -2.99 9.45 42.86
CA GLU A 168 -4.14 9.36 43.73
C GLU A 168 -3.57 9.27 45.16
N LEU A 169 -3.60 10.40 45.86
CA LEU A 169 -3.40 10.43 47.31
C LEU A 169 -4.67 9.82 47.89
N ILE A 170 -4.60 8.52 48.16
CA ILE A 170 -5.53 7.85 49.07
C ILE A 170 -5.25 8.44 50.46
N VAL A 171 -6.20 9.23 50.96
CA VAL A 171 -6.29 9.62 52.38
C VAL A 171 -7.49 8.90 52.97
#